data_AF-A0A820VZK2-F1
#
_entry.id   AF-A0A820VZK2-F1
#
_cell.length_a   1.000
_cell.length_b   1.000
_cell.length_c   1.000
_cell.angle_alpha   90.00
_cell.angle_beta   90.00
_cell.angle_gamma   90.00
#
_symmetry.space_group_name_H-M   'P 1'
#
loop_
_entity.id
_entity.type
_entity.pdbx_description
1 polymer ?
#
loop_
_entity_poly.entity_id
_entity_poly.type
_entity_poly.pdbx_seq_one_letter_code
_entity_poly.pdbx_strand_id
1 'polypeptide(L)'
;MRLNETTISTTSLLLVHLITAFKDAQHERTTVLKKVHARQPFNIVFVQMHNQFYYRIVLRGVFKPLEYIYIQLQQKQRCYSIKDLFNDTFSSYAYLTQTKYYPLVCRQNLQIMCFYDQNLTCICDNDRFSNCFPFNHTSSNDCQGYNQCKNNGQCFQNNETCSTKTICICPDCYYGSQCQFSTESFIFSLDAILGYHIKPMVPLVRQPIIIKISVAIILIMLIFGFISGMLSIVTFCRKKPREVGTGYYRLLSSIAAILTFVTLTIKFWLLIFSHMSVINNRSLLDFNCIVVDVTLKILLSSNEWLNSCVAVERMISTIKGVHFQKSKSKQFSKWAILTVIILIIISYIHDPIHRQLIDDIDIDEHRVWCFLQYSFIIRLHFLTSFSINVTSALWIIIALASNRTDVQTDQSFNQHLRNHIVKH
;
A
#
# COMPACT_ATOMS: atom_id res chain seq x y z
N MET A 1 20.27 -13.86 7.14
CA MET A 1 20.65 -13.85 5.71
C MET A 1 20.16 -12.56 5.07
N ARG A 2 21.00 -11.84 4.31
CA ARG A 2 20.61 -10.65 3.52
C ARG A 2 20.96 -10.93 2.05
N LEU A 3 19.99 -10.84 1.16
CA LEU A 3 20.18 -10.96 -0.29
C LEU A 3 20.51 -9.56 -0.84
N ASN A 4 21.57 -9.43 -1.63
CA ASN A 4 21.92 -8.16 -2.27
C ASN A 4 21.16 -8.02 -3.60
N GLU A 5 20.36 -6.96 -3.71
CA GLU A 5 19.55 -6.58 -4.86
C GLU A 5 20.38 -5.83 -5.91
N THR A 6 21.11 -6.53 -6.79
CA THR A 6 21.76 -5.85 -7.92
C THR A 6 21.27 -6.27 -9.30
N THR A 7 20.44 -7.32 -9.45
CA THR A 7 19.99 -7.76 -10.79
C THR A 7 18.62 -8.43 -10.83
N ILE A 8 17.80 -8.35 -9.78
CA ILE A 8 16.51 -9.07 -9.74
C ILE A 8 15.37 -8.06 -9.64
N SER A 9 14.48 -8.10 -10.64
CA SER A 9 13.23 -7.34 -10.64
C SER A 9 12.51 -7.51 -9.30
N THR A 10 12.22 -6.39 -8.66
CA THR A 10 11.72 -6.19 -7.30
C THR A 10 10.38 -6.88 -6.98
N THR A 11 9.83 -7.66 -7.91
CA THR A 11 8.52 -8.33 -7.83
C THR A 11 8.59 -9.86 -7.69
N SER A 12 9.77 -10.48 -7.75
CA SER A 12 9.86 -11.95 -7.71
C SER A 12 9.97 -12.52 -6.28
N LEU A 13 9.03 -13.40 -5.94
CA LEU A 13 8.93 -14.06 -4.64
C LEU A 13 10.01 -15.15 -4.51
N LEU A 14 10.71 -15.18 -3.37
CA LEU A 14 11.85 -16.05 -3.09
C LEU A 14 11.54 -16.92 -1.86
N LEU A 15 11.45 -18.22 -2.08
CA LEU A 15 11.34 -19.23 -1.02
C LEU A 15 12.73 -19.76 -0.70
N VAL A 16 13.11 -19.75 0.57
CA VAL A 16 14.37 -20.31 1.06
C VAL A 16 14.05 -21.63 1.76
N HIS A 17 14.57 -22.75 1.26
CA HIS A 17 14.46 -24.04 1.93
C HIS A 17 15.76 -24.33 2.68
N LEU A 18 15.67 -24.51 3.99
CA LEU A 18 16.73 -25.01 4.86
C LEU A 18 16.52 -26.51 5.02
N ILE A 19 17.55 -27.30 4.74
CA ILE A 19 17.51 -28.76 4.88
C ILE A 19 18.56 -29.18 5.89
N THR A 20 18.13 -29.96 6.88
CA THR A 20 18.97 -30.57 7.89
C THR A 20 19.17 -32.04 7.54
N ALA A 21 20.42 -32.44 7.35
CA ALA A 21 20.76 -33.81 6.95
C ALA A 21 21.07 -34.66 8.18
N PHE A 22 20.34 -35.77 8.32
CA PHE A 22 20.56 -36.78 9.34
C PHE A 22 21.14 -38.04 8.69
N LYS A 23 22.06 -38.72 9.40
CA LYS A 23 22.78 -39.88 8.87
C LYS A 23 21.90 -41.13 8.78
N ASP A 24 20.89 -41.24 9.65
CA ASP A 24 20.03 -42.43 9.82
C ASP A 24 18.52 -42.08 9.94
N ALA A 25 18.10 -40.89 9.50
CA ALA A 25 16.69 -40.44 9.56
C ALA A 25 16.29 -39.61 8.32
N GLN A 26 15.00 -39.40 8.10
CA GLN A 26 14.50 -38.50 7.05
C GLN A 26 15.00 -37.06 7.27
N HIS A 27 15.35 -36.39 6.17
CA HIS A 27 15.83 -35.00 6.22
C HIS A 27 14.69 -34.07 6.64
N GLU A 28 14.94 -33.17 7.57
CA GLU A 28 13.95 -32.15 7.96
C GLU A 28 14.07 -30.93 7.05
N ARG A 29 12.93 -30.47 6.53
CA ARG A 29 12.81 -29.31 5.64
C ARG A 29 12.11 -28.17 6.35
N THR A 30 12.69 -26.98 6.23
CA THR A 30 12.10 -25.74 6.74
C THR A 30 12.05 -24.70 5.62
N THR A 31 10.86 -24.19 5.29
CA THR A 31 10.68 -23.22 4.18
C THR A 31 10.34 -21.84 4.72
N VAL A 32 11.09 -20.82 4.31
CA VAL A 32 10.96 -19.44 4.82
C VAL A 32 11.00 -18.41 3.69
N LEU A 33 10.32 -17.28 3.88
CA LEU A 33 10.19 -16.22 2.88
C LEU A 33 11.14 -15.03 3.17
N LYS A 34 11.94 -14.64 2.17
CA LYS A 34 12.74 -13.39 2.03
C LYS A 34 13.74 -12.97 3.14
N LYS A 35 13.58 -13.35 4.41
CA LYS A 35 14.50 -12.98 5.51
C LYS A 35 14.48 -14.03 6.61
N VAL A 36 15.65 -14.54 6.99
CA VAL A 36 15.81 -15.64 7.95
C VAL A 36 16.76 -15.28 9.08
N HIS A 37 16.28 -15.47 10.32
CA HIS A 37 17.08 -15.74 11.51
C HIS A 37 16.90 -17.23 11.87
N ALA A 38 17.77 -18.09 11.34
CA ALA A 38 17.70 -19.53 11.58
C ALA A 38 18.34 -19.84 12.94
N ARG A 39 17.52 -20.28 13.90
CA ARG A 39 18.00 -20.82 15.19
C ARG A 39 18.27 -22.33 15.15
N GLN A 40 17.73 -23.02 14.13
CA GLN A 40 17.91 -24.45 13.93
C GLN A 40 19.13 -24.73 13.04
N PRO A 41 19.88 -25.81 13.32
CA PRO A 41 20.99 -26.22 12.50
C PRO A 41 20.50 -26.66 11.12
N PHE A 42 21.17 -26.21 10.07
CA PHE A 42 20.89 -26.60 8.69
C PHE A 42 22.21 -26.91 7.96
N ASN A 43 22.15 -27.82 7.00
CA ASN A 43 23.31 -28.29 6.23
C ASN A 43 23.27 -27.76 4.79
N ILE A 44 22.07 -27.58 4.24
CA ILE A 44 21.86 -27.19 2.84
C ILE A 44 20.85 -26.04 2.75
N VAL A 45 21.12 -25.06 1.89
CA VAL A 45 20.21 -23.95 1.57
C VAL A 45 19.88 -23.93 0.08
N PHE A 46 18.59 -24.05 -0.24
CA PHE A 46 18.04 -23.85 -1.58
C PHE A 46 17.21 -22.56 -1.63
N VAL A 47 17.21 -21.91 -2.78
CA VAL A 47 16.25 -20.84 -3.08
C VAL A 47 15.44 -21.20 -4.30
N GLN A 48 14.12 -21.19 -4.15
CA GLN A 48 13.14 -21.36 -5.21
C GLN A 48 12.56 -20.00 -5.58
N MET A 49 12.60 -19.66 -6.87
CA MET A 49 11.87 -18.53 -7.44
C MET A 49 10.47 -18.97 -7.92
N HIS A 50 9.57 -18.00 -8.06
CA HIS A 50 8.16 -18.17 -8.48
C HIS A 50 7.95 -19.07 -9.73
N ASN A 51 8.91 -19.14 -10.67
CA ASN A 51 8.84 -20.01 -11.85
C ASN A 51 9.54 -21.37 -11.68
N GLN A 52 9.62 -21.91 -10.45
CA GLN A 52 10.28 -23.20 -10.14
C GLN A 52 11.77 -23.26 -10.50
N PHE A 53 12.44 -22.11 -10.66
CA PHE A 53 13.89 -22.10 -10.78
C PHE A 53 14.51 -22.30 -9.41
N TYR A 54 15.24 -23.41 -9.26
CA TYR A 54 15.99 -23.72 -8.05
C TYR A 54 17.42 -23.21 -8.19
N TYR A 55 17.90 -22.54 -7.15
CA TYR A 55 19.29 -22.14 -7.02
C TYR A 55 19.87 -22.83 -5.78
N ARG A 56 20.98 -23.56 -5.98
CA ARG A 56 21.76 -24.13 -4.88
C ARG A 56 22.72 -23.06 -4.38
N ILE A 57 22.70 -22.81 -3.07
CA ILE A 57 23.39 -21.63 -2.56
C ILE A 57 24.43 -21.95 -1.49
N VAL A 58 24.17 -22.85 -0.54
CA VAL A 58 25.18 -23.19 0.49
C VAL A 58 25.12 -24.67 0.86
N LEU A 59 26.29 -25.33 0.89
CA LEU A 59 26.52 -26.57 1.65
C LEU A 59 27.45 -26.23 2.83
N ARG A 60 27.06 -26.61 4.05
CA ARG A 60 27.93 -26.51 5.24
C ARG A 60 27.98 -27.87 5.94
N GLY A 61 29.18 -28.30 6.29
CA GLY A 61 29.40 -29.49 7.11
C GLY A 61 29.10 -29.27 8.61
N VAL A 62 29.21 -28.01 9.10
CA VAL A 62 28.94 -27.65 10.50
C VAL A 62 28.18 -26.33 10.56
N PHE A 63 27.05 -26.31 11.27
CA PHE A 63 26.26 -25.11 11.53
C PHE A 63 26.93 -24.21 12.57
N LYS A 64 27.04 -22.90 12.28
CA LYS A 64 27.49 -21.88 13.24
C LYS A 64 26.36 -20.88 13.50
N PRO A 65 25.76 -20.86 14.71
CA PRO A 65 24.76 -19.86 15.05
C PRO A 65 25.43 -18.49 15.08
N LEU A 66 24.84 -17.47 14.44
CA LEU A 66 25.23 -16.04 14.45
C LEU A 66 26.13 -15.52 13.31
N GLU A 67 26.42 -16.31 12.27
CA GLU A 67 27.16 -15.79 11.10
C GLU A 67 26.22 -15.24 10.01
N TYR A 68 26.49 -14.03 9.53
CA TYR A 68 25.76 -13.44 8.40
C TYR A 68 26.25 -14.04 7.07
N ILE A 69 25.42 -14.84 6.43
CA ILE A 69 25.69 -15.34 5.08
C ILE A 69 25.16 -14.34 4.05
N TYR A 70 26.06 -13.80 3.23
CA TYR A 70 25.74 -12.99 2.05
C TYR A 70 25.73 -13.88 0.82
N ILE A 71 24.65 -13.78 0.04
CA ILE A 71 24.42 -14.64 -1.12
C ILE A 71 24.17 -13.75 -2.33
N GLN A 72 24.97 -13.95 -3.36
CA GLN A 72 24.79 -13.36 -4.67
C GLN A 72 24.41 -14.46 -5.65
N LEU A 73 23.23 -14.37 -6.23
CA LEU A 73 22.70 -15.35 -7.17
C LEU A 73 23.45 -15.23 -8.50
N GLN A 74 24.16 -16.29 -8.89
CA GLN A 74 24.83 -16.37 -10.19
C GLN A 74 24.19 -17.46 -11.06
N GLN A 75 24.24 -17.30 -12.38
CA GLN A 75 23.66 -18.26 -13.33
C GLN A 75 24.25 -19.68 -13.17
N LYS A 76 25.51 -19.80 -12.75
CA LYS A 76 26.20 -21.07 -12.47
C LYS A 76 25.64 -21.83 -11.25
N GLN A 77 24.88 -21.18 -10.39
CA GLN A 77 24.28 -21.76 -9.18
C GLN A 77 22.86 -22.31 -9.43
N ARG A 78 22.34 -22.15 -10.65
CA ARG A 78 21.03 -22.67 -11.04
C ARG A 78 21.07 -24.19 -11.12
N CYS A 79 20.10 -24.83 -10.50
CA CYS A 79 19.82 -26.25 -10.70
C CYS A 79 18.93 -26.42 -11.93
N TYR A 80 19.30 -27.34 -12.81
CA TYR A 80 18.56 -27.62 -14.04
C TYR A 80 17.61 -28.81 -13.85
N SER A 81 16.51 -28.82 -14.59
CA SER A 81 15.63 -29.99 -14.67
C SER A 81 16.35 -31.11 -15.40
N ILE A 82 16.19 -32.35 -14.93
CA ILE A 82 16.77 -33.53 -15.59
C ILE A 82 16.31 -33.67 -17.05
N LYS A 83 15.10 -33.20 -17.36
CA LYS A 83 14.53 -33.17 -18.71
C LYS A 83 15.26 -32.21 -19.65
N ASP A 84 15.87 -31.16 -19.10
CA ASP A 84 16.65 -30.19 -19.88
C ASP A 84 18.08 -30.69 -20.14
N LEU A 85 18.54 -31.65 -19.33
CA LEU A 85 19.92 -32.16 -19.36
C LEU A 85 20.09 -33.44 -20.18
N PHE A 86 19.01 -34.19 -20.40
CA PHE A 86 18.99 -35.39 -21.20
C PHE A 86 18.01 -35.26 -22.37
N ASN A 87 18.26 -35.99 -23.47
CA ASN A 87 17.37 -36.02 -24.62
C ASN A 87 15.98 -36.57 -24.27
N ASP A 88 14.98 -36.26 -25.10
CA ASP A 88 13.59 -36.71 -24.93
C ASP A 88 13.44 -38.24 -24.80
N THR A 89 14.35 -39.00 -25.42
CA THR A 89 14.41 -40.46 -25.31
C THR A 89 14.69 -40.96 -23.89
N PHE A 90 15.36 -40.16 -23.06
CA PHE A 90 15.62 -40.48 -21.66
C PHE A 90 14.35 -40.36 -20.81
N SER A 91 13.47 -39.43 -21.18
CA SER A 91 12.20 -39.19 -20.47
C SER A 91 11.19 -40.34 -20.64
N SER A 92 11.40 -41.24 -21.60
CA SER A 92 10.55 -42.42 -21.82
C SER A 92 10.96 -43.67 -21.02
N TYR A 93 12.15 -43.67 -20.39
CA TYR A 93 12.58 -44.80 -19.57
C TYR A 93 11.82 -44.87 -18.25
N ALA A 94 11.73 -46.08 -17.66
CA ALA A 94 11.21 -46.24 -16.31
C ALA A 94 12.04 -45.46 -15.29
N TYR A 95 11.38 -44.92 -14.25
CA TYR A 95 11.98 -44.04 -13.24
C TYR A 95 13.28 -44.59 -12.62
N LEU A 96 13.26 -45.85 -12.17
CA LEU A 96 14.45 -46.50 -11.59
C LEU A 96 15.62 -46.56 -12.58
N THR A 97 15.33 -46.77 -13.86
CA THR A 97 16.35 -46.77 -14.91
C THR A 97 16.93 -45.37 -15.08
N GLN A 98 16.10 -44.31 -15.05
CA GLN A 98 16.58 -42.93 -15.13
C GLN A 98 17.55 -42.60 -14.00
N THR A 99 17.23 -42.97 -12.75
CA THR A 99 18.08 -42.66 -11.58
C THR A 99 19.48 -43.26 -11.66
N LYS A 100 19.68 -44.38 -12.37
CA LYS A 100 21.00 -44.99 -12.58
C LYS A 100 21.95 -44.10 -13.38
N TYR A 101 21.43 -43.20 -14.21
CA TYR A 101 22.24 -42.30 -15.04
C TYR A 101 22.55 -40.96 -14.36
N TYR A 102 22.02 -40.71 -13.17
CA TYR A 102 22.21 -39.44 -12.45
C TYR A 102 23.69 -39.14 -12.12
N PRO A 103 24.52 -40.13 -11.76
CA PRO A 103 25.96 -39.89 -11.60
C PRO A 103 26.66 -39.39 -12.87
N LEU A 104 26.14 -39.70 -14.07
CA LEU A 104 26.74 -39.26 -15.33
C LEU A 104 26.58 -37.76 -15.56
N VAL A 105 25.49 -37.15 -15.06
CA VAL A 105 25.26 -35.70 -15.16
C VAL A 105 26.41 -34.93 -14.52
N CYS A 106 26.79 -35.34 -13.30
CA CYS A 106 27.90 -34.73 -12.58
C CYS A 106 29.25 -35.04 -13.23
N ARG A 107 29.44 -36.20 -13.87
CA ARG A 107 30.71 -36.53 -14.52
C ARG A 107 30.92 -35.82 -15.86
N GLN A 108 29.87 -35.68 -16.67
CA GLN A 108 29.96 -35.14 -18.02
C GLN A 108 29.91 -33.62 -18.05
N ASN A 109 29.15 -32.99 -17.16
CA ASN A 109 28.93 -31.55 -17.17
C ASN A 109 29.61 -30.85 -15.99
N LEU A 110 30.90 -30.50 -16.16
CA LEU A 110 31.72 -29.89 -15.09
C LEU A 110 31.14 -28.60 -14.50
N GLN A 111 30.32 -27.86 -15.26
CA GLN A 111 29.70 -26.60 -14.82
C GLN A 111 28.43 -26.78 -13.99
N ILE A 112 27.84 -27.98 -13.95
CA ILE A 112 26.60 -28.24 -13.21
C ILE A 112 26.92 -28.55 -11.75
N MET A 113 26.29 -27.81 -10.86
CA MET A 113 26.42 -27.96 -9.40
C MET A 113 25.27 -28.76 -8.78
N CYS A 114 24.11 -28.76 -9.42
CA CYS A 114 22.91 -29.44 -8.95
C CYS A 114 21.91 -29.61 -10.10
N PHE A 115 21.01 -30.57 -9.94
CA PHE A 115 19.89 -30.80 -10.84
C PHE A 115 18.75 -31.44 -10.06
N TYR A 116 17.55 -31.45 -10.65
CA TYR A 116 16.37 -32.01 -10.00
C TYR A 116 15.48 -32.74 -11.00
N ASP A 117 14.71 -33.71 -10.50
CA ASP A 117 13.66 -34.41 -11.24
C ASP A 117 12.28 -34.11 -10.60
N GLN A 118 11.30 -35.00 -10.75
CA GLN A 118 9.98 -34.84 -10.12
C GLN A 118 9.97 -35.01 -8.59
N ASN A 119 10.86 -35.83 -8.02
CA ASN A 119 10.78 -36.31 -6.63
C ASN A 119 12.10 -36.21 -5.85
N LEU A 120 13.22 -35.92 -6.52
CA LEU A 120 14.57 -35.89 -6.03
C LEU A 120 15.21 -34.56 -6.39
N THR A 121 16.08 -34.10 -5.50
CA THR A 121 17.07 -33.08 -5.81
C THR A 121 18.45 -33.67 -5.62
N CYS A 122 19.33 -33.44 -6.59
CA CYS A 122 20.66 -34.00 -6.64
C CYS A 122 21.72 -32.91 -6.61
N ILE A 123 22.78 -33.17 -5.87
CA ILE A 123 23.92 -32.27 -5.70
C ILE A 123 25.19 -32.97 -6.19
N CYS A 124 25.96 -32.30 -7.04
CA CYS A 124 27.27 -32.78 -7.44
C CYS A 124 28.29 -32.42 -6.35
N ASP A 125 28.93 -33.44 -5.78
CA ASP A 125 30.03 -33.29 -4.82
C ASP A 125 31.38 -33.00 -5.52
N ASN A 126 32.42 -32.73 -4.74
CA ASN A 126 33.78 -32.49 -5.20
C ASN A 126 34.32 -33.68 -6.02
N ASP A 127 33.98 -34.91 -5.62
CA ASP A 127 34.33 -36.14 -6.35
C ASP A 127 33.44 -36.40 -7.57
N ARG A 128 32.60 -35.41 -7.95
CA ARG A 128 31.67 -35.47 -9.08
C ARG A 128 30.66 -36.61 -8.99
N PHE A 129 30.38 -37.07 -7.77
CA PHE A 129 29.29 -37.99 -7.48
C PHE A 129 27.99 -37.20 -7.25
N SER A 130 26.86 -37.78 -7.68
CA SER A 130 25.54 -37.18 -7.47
C SER A 130 24.94 -37.67 -6.15
N ASN A 131 24.85 -36.78 -5.17
CA ASN A 131 24.15 -37.04 -3.91
C ASN A 131 22.70 -36.57 -4.03
N CYS A 132 21.78 -37.52 -4.14
CA CYS A 132 20.36 -37.27 -4.34
C CYS A 132 19.56 -37.55 -3.08
N PHE A 133 18.61 -36.67 -2.77
CA PHE A 133 17.68 -36.84 -1.65
C PHE A 133 16.25 -36.54 -2.11
N PRO A 134 15.24 -37.18 -1.50
CA PRO A 134 13.84 -36.91 -1.79
C PRO A 134 13.51 -35.45 -1.52
N PHE A 135 12.91 -34.80 -2.52
CA PHE A 135 12.47 -33.43 -2.46
C PHE A 135 11.19 -33.29 -3.28
N ASN A 136 10.08 -33.05 -2.59
CA ASN A 136 8.80 -32.84 -3.25
C ASN A 136 8.71 -31.40 -3.76
N HIS A 137 8.90 -31.24 -5.07
CA HIS A 137 8.85 -29.95 -5.77
C HIS A 137 7.44 -29.35 -5.87
N THR A 138 6.41 -30.19 -5.69
CA THR A 138 4.99 -29.81 -5.80
C THR A 138 4.30 -29.73 -4.44
N SER A 139 5.04 -29.83 -3.33
CA SER A 139 4.44 -29.69 -1.99
C SER A 139 3.98 -28.24 -1.74
N SER A 140 2.81 -27.88 -2.26
CA SER A 140 1.96 -26.91 -1.60
C SER A 140 1.41 -27.63 -0.39
N ASN A 141 2.11 -27.53 0.75
CA ASN A 141 1.54 -28.00 1.99
C ASN A 141 0.32 -27.11 2.24
N ASP A 142 -0.87 -27.58 1.86
CA ASP A 142 -2.19 -26.91 1.97
C ASP A 142 -2.63 -26.74 3.43
N CYS A 143 -1.65 -26.62 4.32
CA CYS A 143 -1.83 -26.38 5.73
C CYS A 143 -2.77 -27.38 6.40
N GLN A 144 -2.71 -28.66 5.98
CA GLN A 144 -3.60 -29.74 6.43
C GLN A 144 -5.10 -29.38 6.30
N GLY A 145 -5.46 -28.57 5.30
CA GLY A 145 -6.83 -28.08 5.06
C GLY A 145 -7.21 -26.83 5.86
N TYR A 146 -6.36 -26.36 6.78
CA TYR A 146 -6.57 -25.11 7.53
C TYR A 146 -5.86 -23.94 6.85
N ASN A 147 -6.43 -23.45 5.75
CA ASN A 147 -5.91 -22.28 5.07
C ASN A 147 -6.33 -20.99 5.83
N GLN A 148 -5.38 -20.37 6.54
CA GLN A 148 -5.59 -19.06 7.18
C GLN A 148 -5.39 -17.89 6.20
N CYS A 149 -4.91 -18.15 4.99
CA CYS A 149 -4.70 -17.15 3.95
C CYS A 149 -6.03 -16.77 3.31
N LYS A 150 -6.31 -15.47 3.25
CA LYS A 150 -7.50 -14.88 2.63
C LYS A 150 -7.23 -14.58 1.14
N ASN A 151 -8.30 -14.23 0.42
CA ASN A 151 -8.22 -13.76 -0.97
C ASN A 151 -7.41 -14.68 -1.91
N ASN A 152 -7.63 -15.99 -1.81
CA ASN A 152 -6.94 -17.01 -2.61
C ASN A 152 -5.41 -17.03 -2.41
N GLY A 153 -4.92 -16.60 -1.25
CA GLY A 153 -3.53 -16.76 -0.86
C GLY A 153 -3.12 -18.25 -0.78
N GLN A 154 -1.96 -18.57 -1.33
CA GLN A 154 -1.38 -19.92 -1.24
C GLN A 154 -0.73 -20.10 0.13
N CYS A 155 -1.07 -21.20 0.80
CA CYS A 155 -0.61 -21.48 2.16
C CYS A 155 0.65 -22.36 2.15
N PHE A 156 1.59 -22.05 3.03
CA PHE A 156 2.81 -22.83 3.23
C PHE A 156 3.06 -23.03 4.72
N GLN A 157 3.45 -24.24 5.11
CA GLN A 157 3.86 -24.54 6.48
C GLN A 157 5.39 -24.57 6.61
N ASN A 158 5.87 -24.12 7.76
CA ASN A 158 7.31 -24.06 8.03
C ASN A 158 7.92 -25.46 8.32
N ASN A 159 7.15 -26.43 8.81
CA ASN A 159 7.60 -27.80 9.06
C ASN A 159 6.43 -28.79 8.84
N GLU A 160 6.73 -29.98 8.30
CA GLU A 160 5.77 -31.06 8.02
C GLU A 160 5.34 -31.82 9.29
N THR A 161 6.22 -31.96 10.30
CA THR A 161 5.95 -32.76 11.52
C THR A 161 5.39 -31.95 12.68
N CYS A 162 5.75 -30.67 12.82
CA CYS A 162 5.22 -29.78 13.85
C CYS A 162 5.15 -28.34 13.33
N SER A 163 4.04 -28.00 12.68
CA SER A 163 3.81 -26.64 12.17
C SER A 163 3.52 -25.69 13.33
N THR A 164 4.46 -24.77 13.60
CA THR A 164 4.25 -23.66 14.55
C THR A 164 3.87 -22.37 13.86
N LYS A 165 3.98 -22.28 12.52
CA LYS A 165 3.84 -21.05 11.74
C LYS A 165 3.34 -21.32 10.32
N THR A 166 2.38 -20.51 9.89
CA THR A 166 1.75 -20.53 8.56
C THR A 166 2.20 -19.29 7.77
N ILE A 167 2.64 -19.50 6.52
CA ILE A 167 3.10 -18.44 5.62
C ILE A 167 2.10 -18.36 4.46
N CYS A 168 1.62 -17.15 4.16
CA CYS A 168 0.73 -16.90 3.04
C CYS A 168 1.46 -16.21 1.89
N ILE A 169 1.33 -16.77 0.70
CA ILE A 169 1.76 -16.15 -0.56
C ILE A 169 0.54 -15.51 -1.20
N CYS A 170 0.59 -14.20 -1.33
CA CYS A 170 -0.54 -13.43 -1.84
C CYS A 170 -0.53 -13.36 -3.35
N PRO A 171 -1.71 -13.49 -4.00
CA PRO A 171 -1.83 -13.20 -5.41
C PRO A 171 -1.57 -11.71 -5.68
N ASP A 172 -1.30 -11.38 -6.94
CA ASP A 172 -1.10 -10.01 -7.37
C ASP A 172 -2.24 -9.11 -6.88
N CYS A 173 -1.89 -7.89 -6.47
CA CYS A 173 -2.80 -6.91 -5.87
C CYS A 173 -3.28 -7.23 -4.44
N TYR A 174 -2.80 -8.30 -3.79
CA TYR A 174 -3.07 -8.60 -2.39
C TYR A 174 -1.81 -8.60 -1.53
N TYR A 175 -1.93 -8.21 -0.25
CA TYR A 175 -0.80 -8.09 0.68
C TYR A 175 -1.24 -8.23 2.15
N GLY A 176 -0.27 -8.24 3.07
CA GLY A 176 -0.43 -8.57 4.48
C GLY A 176 -0.07 -10.03 4.79
N SER A 177 0.20 -10.37 6.05
CA SER A 177 0.61 -11.72 6.48
C SER A 177 -0.38 -12.84 6.14
N GLN A 178 -1.66 -12.51 5.92
CA GLN A 178 -2.71 -13.43 5.49
C GLN A 178 -3.32 -13.04 4.13
N CYS A 179 -2.70 -12.15 3.36
CA CYS A 179 -3.26 -11.65 2.10
C CYS A 179 -4.61 -10.95 2.26
N GLN A 180 -4.87 -10.42 3.44
CA GLN A 180 -6.14 -9.83 3.83
C GLN A 180 -6.42 -8.48 3.17
N PHE A 181 -5.40 -7.80 2.64
CA PHE A 181 -5.54 -6.49 2.04
C PHE A 181 -5.51 -6.57 0.52
N SER A 182 -6.29 -5.72 -0.15
CA SER A 182 -6.32 -5.56 -1.61
C SER A 182 -5.92 -4.13 -1.97
N THR A 183 -5.28 -3.96 -3.13
CA THR A 183 -4.97 -2.63 -3.70
C THR A 183 -6.25 -1.85 -4.02
N GLU A 184 -7.40 -2.49 -4.32
CA GLU A 184 -8.63 -1.78 -4.67
C GLU A 184 -9.25 -0.98 -3.51
N SER A 185 -8.97 -1.36 -2.27
CA SER A 185 -9.63 -0.79 -1.08
C SER A 185 -8.73 0.15 -0.25
N PHE A 186 -7.41 0.14 -0.47
CA PHE A 186 -6.44 0.74 0.46
C PHE A 186 -5.72 1.99 -0.08
N ILE A 187 -5.89 2.36 -1.36
CA ILE A 187 -5.07 3.40 -2.01
C ILE A 187 -5.24 4.82 -1.41
N PHE A 188 -6.30 5.10 -0.63
CA PHE A 188 -6.61 6.46 -0.17
C PHE A 188 -6.33 6.77 1.31
N SER A 189 -5.61 5.91 2.05
CA SER A 189 -5.25 6.21 3.45
C SER A 189 -3.77 6.58 3.60
N LEU A 190 -3.48 7.48 4.54
CA LEU A 190 -2.09 7.80 4.94
C LEU A 190 -1.36 6.55 5.43
N ASP A 191 -2.09 5.66 6.12
CA ASP A 191 -1.58 4.37 6.59
C ASP A 191 -1.08 3.51 5.43
N ALA A 192 -1.80 3.50 4.31
CA ALA A 192 -1.38 2.79 3.12
C ALA A 192 -0.15 3.36 2.45
N ILE A 193 -0.13 4.68 2.29
CA ILE A 193 0.93 5.38 1.55
C ILE A 193 2.25 5.33 2.32
N LEU A 194 2.19 5.48 3.65
CA LEU A 194 3.40 5.66 4.47
C LEU A 194 3.74 4.49 5.39
N GLY A 195 2.77 3.69 5.83
CA GLY A 195 2.97 2.68 6.86
C GLY A 195 4.04 1.64 6.51
N TYR A 196 4.12 1.23 5.23
CA TYR A 196 5.15 0.28 4.78
C TYR A 196 6.56 0.87 4.71
N HIS A 197 6.68 2.19 4.58
CA HIS A 197 7.97 2.86 4.53
C HIS A 197 8.53 3.16 5.93
N ILE A 198 7.73 3.03 6.98
CA ILE A 198 8.20 3.22 8.36
C ILE A 198 8.83 1.92 8.85
N LYS A 199 10.08 2.03 9.31
CA LYS A 199 10.80 0.88 9.91
C LYS A 199 10.46 0.80 11.40
N PRO A 200 10.02 -0.36 11.92
CA PRO A 200 9.75 -0.51 13.35
C PRO A 200 11.03 -0.44 14.17
N MET A 201 10.91 0.03 15.42
CA MET A 201 12.02 0.12 16.39
C MET A 201 13.24 0.95 15.94
N VAL A 202 13.09 1.81 14.92
CA VAL A 202 14.14 2.70 14.43
C VAL A 202 13.77 4.16 14.73
N PRO A 203 14.66 4.97 15.34
CA PRO A 203 14.36 6.37 15.65
C PRO A 203 14.20 7.20 14.36
N LEU A 204 13.41 8.29 14.43
CA LEU A 204 13.05 9.15 13.29
C LEU A 204 14.27 9.62 12.46
N VAL A 205 15.40 9.89 13.11
CA VAL A 205 16.65 10.35 12.47
C VAL A 205 17.22 9.31 11.50
N ARG A 206 16.99 8.02 11.76
CA ARG A 206 17.49 6.88 10.96
C ARG A 206 16.41 6.23 10.08
N GLN A 207 15.21 6.80 10.04
CA GLN A 207 14.15 6.38 9.11
C GLN A 207 14.55 6.69 7.65
N PRO A 208 13.95 5.98 6.66
CA PRO A 208 14.26 6.20 5.25
C PRO A 208 13.92 7.62 4.78
N ILE A 209 14.54 8.02 3.67
CA ILE A 209 14.43 9.38 3.11
C ILE A 209 12.97 9.79 2.88
N ILE A 210 12.12 8.84 2.45
CA ILE A 210 10.69 9.05 2.21
C ILE A 210 10.02 9.64 3.46
N ILE A 211 10.24 9.06 4.64
CA ILE A 211 9.63 9.54 5.90
C ILE A 211 10.14 10.94 6.26
N LYS A 212 11.44 11.21 6.07
CA LYS A 212 12.02 12.53 6.34
C LYS A 212 11.41 13.63 5.45
N ILE A 213 11.23 13.32 4.16
CA ILE A 213 10.54 14.22 3.22
C ILE A 213 9.09 14.43 3.65
N SER A 214 8.36 13.37 4.00
CA SER A 214 6.98 13.50 4.47
C SER A 214 6.85 14.35 5.74
N VAL A 215 7.76 14.22 6.71
CA VAL A 215 7.80 15.09 7.90
C VAL A 215 7.96 16.56 7.47
N ALA A 216 8.89 16.85 6.56
CA ALA A 216 9.11 18.21 6.07
C ALA A 216 7.86 18.77 5.35
N ILE A 217 7.22 17.97 4.50
CA ILE A 217 5.99 18.37 3.79
C ILE A 217 4.86 18.67 4.77
N ILE A 218 4.62 17.81 5.77
CA ILE A 218 3.56 18.01 6.77
C ILE A 218 3.80 19.29 7.58
N LEU A 219 5.03 19.57 7.98
CA LEU A 219 5.39 20.80 8.68
C LEU A 219 5.14 22.05 7.82
N ILE A 220 5.56 22.00 6.55
CA ILE A 220 5.32 23.09 5.58
C ILE A 220 3.82 23.32 5.40
N MET A 221 3.04 22.26 5.17
CA MET A 221 1.59 22.33 5.02
C MET A 221 0.91 22.92 6.26
N LEU A 222 1.36 22.56 7.45
CA LEU A 222 0.83 23.11 8.70
C LEU A 222 1.10 24.62 8.81
N ILE A 223 2.34 25.06 8.54
CA ILE A 223 2.72 26.47 8.65
C ILE A 223 1.94 27.33 7.64
N PHE A 224 1.98 26.97 6.35
CA PHE A 224 1.27 27.72 5.30
C PHE A 224 -0.25 27.66 5.49
N GLY A 225 -0.78 26.49 5.85
CA GLY A 225 -2.20 26.29 6.13
C GLY A 225 -2.69 27.14 7.30
N PHE A 226 -1.91 27.23 8.37
CA PHE A 226 -2.24 28.05 9.54
C PHE A 226 -2.20 29.55 9.22
N ILE A 227 -1.14 30.03 8.55
CA ILE A 227 -1.02 31.45 8.17
C ILE A 227 -2.18 31.85 7.24
N SER A 228 -2.43 31.07 6.19
CA SER A 228 -3.50 31.32 5.22
C SER A 228 -4.89 31.27 5.88
N GLY A 229 -5.11 30.29 6.76
CA GLY A 229 -6.33 30.14 7.54
C GLY A 229 -6.58 31.35 8.44
N MET A 230 -5.58 31.78 9.20
CA MET A 230 -5.69 32.93 10.11
C MET A 230 -5.96 34.23 9.37
N LEU A 231 -5.23 34.51 8.28
CA LEU A 231 -5.47 35.69 7.45
C LEU A 231 -6.88 35.68 6.86
N SER A 232 -7.37 34.51 6.44
CA SER A 232 -8.74 34.34 5.94
C SER A 232 -9.78 34.61 7.03
N ILE A 233 -9.60 34.07 8.24
CA ILE A 233 -10.51 34.33 9.38
C ILE A 233 -10.55 35.83 9.68
N VAL A 234 -9.40 36.49 9.81
CA VAL A 234 -9.34 37.94 10.05
C VAL A 234 -10.08 38.73 8.97
N THR A 235 -9.94 38.32 7.71
CA THR A 235 -10.60 38.97 6.57
C THR A 235 -12.13 38.78 6.61
N PHE A 236 -12.60 37.53 6.74
CA PHE A 236 -14.03 37.21 6.67
C PHE A 236 -14.78 37.47 7.99
N CYS A 237 -14.10 37.69 9.11
CA CYS A 237 -14.69 38.21 10.34
C CYS A 237 -15.12 39.68 10.22
N ARG A 238 -14.64 40.44 9.23
CA ARG A 238 -15.11 41.82 9.02
C ARG A 238 -16.58 41.84 8.59
N LYS A 239 -17.27 42.96 8.81
CA LYS A 239 -18.71 43.08 8.46
C LYS A 239 -18.95 43.06 6.95
N LYS A 240 -18.09 43.74 6.17
CA LYS A 240 -18.23 43.91 4.71
C LYS A 240 -18.29 42.59 3.93
N PRO A 241 -17.38 41.62 4.11
CA PRO A 241 -17.48 40.34 3.39
C PRO A 241 -18.70 39.49 3.76
N ARG A 242 -19.29 39.72 4.94
CA ARG A 242 -20.47 38.99 5.46
C ARG A 242 -21.81 39.64 5.11
N GLU A 243 -21.80 40.62 4.22
CA GLU A 243 -23.03 41.16 3.62
C GLU A 243 -23.71 40.14 2.71
N VAL A 244 -22.95 39.19 2.16
CA VAL A 244 -23.41 38.15 1.23
C VAL A 244 -23.07 36.78 1.81
N GLY A 245 -23.85 35.75 1.45
CA GLY A 245 -23.65 34.37 1.92
C GLY A 245 -22.25 33.81 1.68
N THR A 246 -21.57 34.23 0.60
CA THR A 246 -20.19 33.85 0.27
C THR A 246 -19.19 34.10 1.40
N GLY A 247 -19.37 35.16 2.20
CA GLY A 247 -18.51 35.44 3.35
C GLY A 247 -18.66 34.43 4.49
N TYR A 248 -19.87 33.92 4.73
CA TYR A 248 -20.13 32.92 5.77
C TYR A 248 -19.54 31.56 5.41
N TYR A 249 -19.72 31.10 4.16
CA TYR A 249 -19.13 29.85 3.69
C TYR A 249 -17.60 29.87 3.79
N ARG A 250 -16.96 30.98 3.39
CA ARG A 250 -15.50 31.14 3.43
C ARG A 250 -14.95 31.22 4.86
N LEU A 251 -15.66 31.89 5.76
CA LEU A 251 -15.28 31.91 7.17
C LEU A 251 -15.28 30.51 7.77
N LEU A 252 -16.36 29.75 7.59
CA LEU A 252 -16.44 28.39 8.10
C LEU A 252 -15.41 27.45 7.45
N SER A 253 -15.21 27.57 6.13
CA SER A 253 -14.18 26.84 5.38
C SER A 253 -12.78 27.12 5.92
N SER A 254 -12.45 28.37 6.28
CA SER A 254 -11.15 28.69 6.88
C SER A 254 -10.94 28.06 8.26
N ILE A 255 -11.98 27.99 9.10
CA ILE A 255 -11.93 27.30 10.39
C ILE A 255 -11.76 25.79 10.18
N ALA A 256 -12.56 25.19 9.29
CA ALA A 256 -12.46 23.77 8.95
C ALA A 256 -11.09 23.41 8.37
N ALA A 257 -10.49 24.27 7.53
CA ALA A 257 -9.16 24.06 6.96
C ALA A 257 -8.07 24.02 8.05
N ILE A 258 -8.09 24.95 9.01
CA ILE A 258 -7.14 24.93 10.14
C ILE A 258 -7.29 23.64 10.94
N LEU A 259 -8.52 23.26 11.29
CA LEU A 259 -8.81 22.01 11.99
C LEU A 259 -8.34 20.78 11.18
N THR A 260 -8.43 20.82 9.86
CA THR A 260 -7.96 19.75 8.96
C THR A 260 -6.45 19.60 9.05
N PHE A 261 -5.68 20.69 8.95
CA PHE A 261 -4.22 20.63 9.05
C PHE A 261 -3.75 20.17 10.43
N VAL A 262 -4.43 20.59 11.50
CA VAL A 262 -4.16 20.13 12.87
C VAL A 262 -4.44 18.63 12.99
N THR A 263 -5.61 18.16 12.58
CA THR A 263 -6.01 16.75 12.64
C THR A 263 -5.08 15.87 11.80
N LEU A 264 -4.71 16.31 10.59
CA LEU A 264 -3.76 15.61 9.72
C LEU A 264 -2.38 15.48 10.37
N THR A 265 -1.90 16.54 11.02
CA THR A 265 -0.62 16.52 11.74
C THR A 265 -0.67 15.54 12.91
N ILE A 266 -1.76 15.56 13.68
CA ILE A 266 -1.97 14.61 14.79
C ILE A 266 -1.99 13.17 14.25
N LYS A 267 -2.75 12.90 13.18
CA LYS A 267 -2.80 11.58 12.53
C LYS A 267 -1.40 11.11 12.12
N PHE A 268 -0.64 11.98 11.47
CA PHE A 268 0.71 11.66 10.98
C PHE A 268 1.67 11.29 12.12
N TRP A 269 1.65 12.03 13.23
CA TRP A 269 2.47 11.69 14.40
C TRP A 269 2.03 10.40 15.08
N LEU A 270 0.71 10.20 15.24
CA LEU A 270 0.17 8.96 15.81
C LEU A 270 0.57 7.74 14.97
N LEU A 271 0.56 7.88 13.64
CA LEU A 271 1.01 6.87 12.70
C LEU A 271 2.51 6.55 12.84
N ILE A 272 3.36 7.58 12.94
CA ILE A 272 4.80 7.36 13.17
C ILE A 272 5.03 6.63 14.51
N PHE A 273 4.38 7.08 15.57
CA PHE A 273 4.58 6.51 16.90
C PHE A 273 4.02 5.10 17.05
N SER A 274 2.90 4.77 16.40
CA SER A 274 2.36 3.41 16.37
C SER A 274 3.32 2.46 15.63
N HIS A 275 3.77 2.82 14.43
CA HIS A 275 4.66 1.97 13.62
C HIS A 275 6.10 1.88 14.19
N MET A 276 6.55 2.87 14.96
CA MET A 276 7.81 2.78 15.70
C MET A 276 7.71 1.93 16.98
N SER A 277 6.53 1.37 17.31
CA SER A 277 6.25 0.63 18.55
C SER A 277 6.51 1.45 19.83
N VAL A 278 6.40 2.78 19.72
CA VAL A 278 6.45 3.69 20.88
C VAL A 278 5.09 3.66 21.60
N ILE A 279 4.01 3.57 20.84
CA ILE A 279 2.65 3.46 21.35
C ILE A 279 2.15 2.03 21.12
N ASN A 280 1.97 1.27 22.20
CA ASN A 280 1.43 -0.10 22.17
C ASN A 280 0.03 -0.21 22.81
N ASN A 281 -0.55 0.90 23.26
CA ASN A 281 -1.86 0.91 23.91
C ASN A 281 -2.98 0.70 22.90
N ARG A 282 -3.56 -0.51 22.84
CA ARG A 282 -4.62 -0.87 21.88
C ARG A 282 -5.81 0.10 21.87
N SER A 283 -6.24 0.59 23.03
CA SER A 283 -7.32 1.58 23.13
C SER A 283 -6.98 2.92 22.46
N LEU A 284 -5.72 3.39 22.56
CA LEU A 284 -5.30 4.63 21.91
C LEU A 284 -5.22 4.45 20.38
N LEU A 285 -4.76 3.30 19.91
CA LEU A 285 -4.75 2.97 18.48
C LEU A 285 -6.18 2.88 17.92
N ASP A 286 -7.12 2.34 18.71
CA ASP A 286 -8.52 2.19 18.29
C ASP A 286 -9.22 3.55 18.22
N PHE A 287 -9.00 4.37 19.26
CA PHE A 287 -9.44 5.76 19.27
C PHE A 287 -8.89 6.55 18.06
N ASN A 288 -7.60 6.40 17.74
CA ASN A 288 -7.00 7.01 16.55
C ASN A 288 -7.66 6.51 15.27
N CYS A 289 -7.82 5.19 15.13
CA CYS A 289 -8.40 4.56 13.94
C CYS A 289 -9.84 5.02 13.66
N ILE A 290 -10.64 5.21 14.70
CA ILE A 290 -12.04 5.59 14.58
C ILE A 290 -12.18 7.11 14.56
N VAL A 291 -11.74 7.80 15.60
CA VAL A 291 -12.09 9.20 15.83
C VAL A 291 -11.29 10.14 14.94
N VAL A 292 -9.96 10.00 14.89
CA VAL A 292 -9.08 10.92 14.16
C VAL A 292 -9.35 10.83 12.66
N ASP A 293 -9.48 9.62 12.14
CA ASP A 293 -9.73 9.39 10.72
C ASP A 293 -11.11 9.87 10.25
N VAL A 294 -12.16 9.55 11.00
CA VAL A 294 -13.52 9.98 10.65
C VAL A 294 -13.62 11.50 10.75
N THR A 295 -13.01 12.11 11.77
CA THR A 295 -12.94 13.57 11.92
C THR A 295 -12.25 14.21 10.72
N LEU A 296 -11.10 13.67 10.30
CA LEU A 296 -10.36 14.18 9.14
C LEU A 296 -11.21 14.12 7.86
N LYS A 297 -11.94 13.02 7.63
CA LYS A 297 -12.85 12.88 6.48
C LYS A 297 -14.00 13.89 6.51
N ILE A 298 -14.65 14.06 7.66
CA ILE A 298 -15.76 15.02 7.82
C ILE A 298 -15.27 16.44 7.55
N LEU A 299 -14.09 16.82 8.06
CA LEU A 299 -13.50 18.14 7.83
C LEU A 299 -13.16 18.38 6.36
N LEU A 300 -12.54 17.40 5.69
CA LEU A 300 -12.22 17.48 4.26
C LEU A 300 -13.48 17.63 3.40
N SER A 301 -14.48 16.77 3.60
CA SER A 301 -15.74 16.87 2.86
C SER A 301 -16.48 18.17 3.17
N SER A 302 -16.44 18.66 4.41
CA SER A 302 -17.04 19.96 4.74
C SER A 302 -16.42 21.08 3.92
N ASN A 303 -15.09 21.07 3.77
CA ASN A 303 -14.40 22.08 2.98
C ASN A 303 -14.76 22.01 1.49
N GLU A 304 -14.87 20.81 0.93
CA GLU A 304 -15.30 20.58 -0.47
C GLU A 304 -16.71 21.12 -0.73
N TRP A 305 -17.68 20.76 0.13
CA TRP A 305 -19.06 21.21 -0.01
C TRP A 305 -19.22 22.71 0.21
N LEU A 306 -18.53 23.29 1.20
CA LEU A 306 -18.56 24.75 1.40
C LEU A 306 -17.98 25.50 0.19
N ASN A 307 -16.93 24.96 -0.45
CA ASN A 307 -16.41 25.53 -1.69
C ASN A 307 -17.41 25.44 -2.84
N SER A 308 -18.11 24.29 -2.98
CA SER A 308 -19.21 24.15 -3.94
C SER A 308 -20.34 25.14 -3.67
N CYS A 309 -20.73 25.37 -2.42
CA CYS A 309 -21.71 26.40 -2.06
C CYS A 309 -21.25 27.81 -2.47
N VAL A 310 -19.96 28.13 -2.29
CA VAL A 310 -19.39 29.40 -2.76
C VAL A 310 -19.50 29.54 -4.28
N ALA A 311 -19.22 28.47 -5.04
CA ALA A 311 -19.31 28.48 -6.50
C ALA A 311 -20.76 28.70 -6.97
N VAL A 312 -21.73 28.00 -6.37
CA VAL A 312 -23.16 28.15 -6.67
C VAL A 312 -23.67 29.55 -6.33
N GLU A 313 -23.31 30.08 -5.15
CA GLU A 313 -23.70 31.42 -4.74
C GLU A 313 -23.14 32.50 -5.69
N ARG A 314 -21.90 32.32 -6.15
CA ARG A 314 -21.26 33.20 -7.14
C ARG A 314 -21.96 33.14 -8.50
N MET A 315 -22.31 31.94 -8.96
CA MET A 315 -23.09 31.74 -10.18
C MET A 315 -24.44 32.47 -10.09
N ILE A 316 -25.20 32.28 -9.00
CA ILE A 316 -26.49 32.95 -8.79
C ILE A 316 -26.33 34.47 -8.72
N SER A 317 -25.28 34.98 -8.05
CA SER A 317 -25.02 36.41 -7.97
C SER A 317 -24.71 37.04 -9.33
N THR A 318 -24.04 36.29 -10.21
CA THR A 318 -23.70 36.73 -11.58
C THR A 318 -24.95 36.74 -12.46
N ILE A 319 -25.79 35.71 -12.37
CA ILE A 319 -27.03 35.60 -13.15
C ILE A 319 -28.04 36.67 -12.74
N LYS A 320 -28.23 36.90 -11.44
CA LYS A 320 -29.24 37.86 -10.96
C LYS A 320 -28.78 39.32 -11.06
N GLY A 321 -27.46 39.57 -11.14
CA GLY A 321 -26.89 40.92 -11.28
C GLY A 321 -27.50 41.91 -10.28
N VAL A 322 -28.15 42.96 -10.80
CA VAL A 322 -28.82 44.01 -10.01
C VAL A 322 -30.01 43.53 -9.19
N HIS A 323 -30.66 42.42 -9.57
CA HIS A 323 -31.77 41.83 -8.83
C HIS A 323 -31.31 40.93 -7.66
N PHE A 324 -30.01 40.83 -7.40
CA PHE A 324 -29.47 40.01 -6.32
C PHE A 324 -29.74 40.62 -4.93
N GLN A 325 -30.61 39.95 -4.14
CA GLN A 325 -30.96 40.38 -2.79
C GLN A 325 -29.99 39.82 -1.74
N LYS A 326 -29.07 40.67 -1.25
CA LYS A 326 -28.05 40.32 -0.25
C LYS A 326 -28.63 39.75 1.07
N SER A 327 -29.73 40.30 1.56
CA SER A 327 -30.37 39.87 2.83
C SER A 327 -30.89 38.43 2.76
N LYS A 328 -31.53 38.05 1.65
CA LYS A 328 -32.00 36.68 1.41
C LYS A 328 -30.83 35.71 1.25
N SER A 329 -29.78 36.10 0.52
CA SER A 329 -28.54 35.33 0.39
C SER A 329 -27.92 34.99 1.76
N LYS A 330 -27.83 36.00 2.64
CA LYS A 330 -27.33 35.80 4.01
C LYS A 330 -28.14 34.77 4.79
N GLN A 331 -29.47 34.85 4.75
CA GLN A 331 -30.32 33.91 5.48
C GLN A 331 -30.23 32.49 4.88
N PHE A 332 -30.23 32.37 3.56
CA PHE A 332 -30.07 31.09 2.87
C PHE A 332 -28.73 30.43 3.21
N SER A 333 -27.64 31.21 3.26
CA SER A 333 -26.31 30.66 3.57
C SER A 333 -26.20 30.00 4.94
N LYS A 334 -26.88 30.52 5.95
CA LYS A 334 -26.90 29.90 7.29
C LYS A 334 -27.59 28.55 7.27
N TRP A 335 -28.73 28.47 6.59
CA TRP A 335 -29.47 27.22 6.42
C TRP A 335 -28.69 26.21 5.58
N ALA A 336 -28.09 26.64 4.47
CA ALA A 336 -27.27 25.80 3.62
C ALA A 336 -26.06 25.21 4.38
N ILE A 337 -25.37 26.02 5.18
CA ILE A 337 -24.27 25.55 6.04
C ILE A 337 -24.74 24.46 6.99
N LEU A 338 -25.85 24.70 7.71
CA LEU A 338 -26.40 23.73 8.67
C LEU A 338 -26.78 22.42 7.96
N THR A 339 -27.48 22.50 6.82
CA THR A 339 -27.87 21.34 6.03
C THR A 339 -26.66 20.55 5.53
N VAL A 340 -25.62 21.23 5.02
CA VAL A 340 -24.40 20.57 4.53
C VAL A 340 -23.69 19.80 5.65
N ILE A 341 -23.54 20.41 6.83
CA ILE A 341 -22.90 19.73 7.97
C ILE A 341 -23.69 18.49 8.39
N ILE A 342 -25.02 18.60 8.47
CA ILE A 342 -25.90 17.48 8.85
C ILE A 342 -25.79 16.34 7.82
N LEU A 343 -25.87 16.64 6.52
CA LEU A 343 -25.76 15.63 5.47
C LEU A 343 -24.41 14.90 5.50
N ILE A 344 -23.31 15.63 5.74
CA ILE A 344 -21.98 15.04 5.85
C ILE A 344 -21.89 14.09 7.06
N ILE A 345 -22.39 14.50 8.23
CA ILE A 345 -22.37 13.65 9.42
C ILE A 345 -23.17 12.37 9.19
N ILE A 346 -24.36 12.47 8.59
CA ILE A 346 -25.20 11.31 8.27
C ILE A 346 -24.47 10.38 7.29
N SER A 347 -23.83 10.92 6.25
CA SER A 347 -23.07 10.12 5.30
C SER A 347 -21.92 9.35 5.93
N TYR A 348 -21.24 9.91 6.95
CA TYR A 348 -20.09 9.27 7.58
C TYR A 348 -20.42 8.44 8.83
N ILE A 349 -21.68 8.34 9.25
CA ILE A 349 -22.07 7.60 10.46
C ILE A 349 -21.75 6.10 10.40
N HIS A 350 -21.72 5.52 9.20
CA HIS A 350 -21.39 4.11 8.98
C HIS A 350 -19.87 3.83 9.08
N ASP A 351 -19.02 4.84 8.85
CA ASP A 351 -17.56 4.69 8.76
C ASP A 351 -16.94 4.16 10.07
N PRO A 352 -17.32 4.66 11.28
CA PRO A 352 -16.87 4.09 12.55
C PRO A 352 -17.17 2.60 12.73
N ILE A 353 -18.32 2.12 12.24
CA ILE A 353 -18.80 0.76 12.48
C ILE A 353 -18.01 -0.26 11.65
N HIS A 354 -17.58 0.14 10.46
CA HIS A 354 -16.83 -0.73 9.54
C HIS A 354 -15.31 -0.59 9.66
N ARG A 355 -14.82 0.22 10.61
CA ARG A 355 -13.40 0.36 10.90
C ARG A 355 -12.96 -0.67 11.91
N GLN A 356 -11.86 -1.34 11.59
CA GLN A 356 -11.27 -2.36 12.45
C GLN A 356 -9.75 -2.19 12.48
N LEU A 357 -9.17 -2.39 13.67
CA LEU A 357 -7.74 -2.57 13.85
C LEU A 357 -7.35 -4.01 13.47
N ILE A 358 -6.36 -4.14 12.61
CA ILE A 358 -5.82 -5.44 12.18
C ILE A 358 -4.35 -5.49 12.57
N ASP A 359 -4.02 -6.49 13.39
CA ASP A 359 -2.64 -6.81 13.77
C ASP A 359 -2.01 -7.64 12.64
N ASP A 360 -1.01 -7.07 11.96
CA ASP A 360 -0.20 -7.77 10.98
C ASP A 360 1.05 -8.32 11.69
N ILE A 361 0.99 -9.61 11.97
CA ILE A 361 2.02 -10.36 12.69
C ILE A 361 2.99 -10.92 11.65
N ASP A 362 3.95 -10.10 11.21
CA ASP A 362 5.11 -10.59 10.46
C ASP A 362 6.21 -11.06 11.43
N ILE A 363 7.04 -12.01 10.99
CA ILE A 363 8.05 -12.74 11.77
C ILE A 363 9.05 -11.80 12.49
N ASP A 364 9.29 -10.61 11.93
CA ASP A 364 10.20 -9.60 12.46
C ASP A 364 9.50 -8.28 12.85
N GLU A 365 8.23 -8.07 12.50
CA GLU A 365 7.58 -6.76 12.55
C GLU A 365 6.12 -6.88 13.01
N HIS A 366 5.84 -6.36 14.22
CA HIS A 366 4.47 -6.23 14.71
C HIS A 366 3.92 -4.90 14.24
N ARG A 367 3.00 -4.92 13.27
CA ARG A 367 2.38 -3.71 12.72
C ARG A 367 0.89 -3.75 12.99
N VAL A 368 0.33 -2.63 13.44
CA VAL A 368 -1.11 -2.50 13.64
C VAL A 368 -1.66 -1.54 12.59
N TRP A 369 -2.61 -2.00 11.80
CA TRP A 369 -3.21 -1.23 10.72
C TRP A 369 -4.63 -0.83 11.09
N CYS A 370 -4.99 0.42 10.78
CA CYS A 370 -6.39 0.84 10.76
C CYS A 370 -6.97 0.57 9.37
N PHE A 371 -7.90 -0.36 9.27
CA PHE A 371 -8.49 -0.75 8.00
C PHE A 371 -9.96 -0.33 7.91
N LEU A 372 -10.36 0.09 6.71
CA LEU A 372 -11.75 0.34 6.34
C LEU A 372 -12.06 -0.45 5.08
N GLN A 373 -13.09 -1.28 5.16
CA GLN A 373 -13.56 -2.03 4.01
C GLN A 373 -14.50 -1.14 3.18
N TYR A 374 -13.98 -0.55 2.10
CA TYR A 374 -14.72 0.08 1.00
C TYR A 374 -15.71 1.20 1.39
N SER A 375 -15.44 2.46 1.00
CA SER A 375 -16.42 3.55 1.14
C SER A 375 -16.71 4.25 -0.18
N PHE A 376 -17.75 3.76 -0.88
CA PHE A 376 -18.33 4.42 -2.06
C PHE A 376 -18.72 5.89 -1.78
N ILE A 377 -19.11 6.18 -0.55
CA ILE A 377 -19.58 7.49 -0.09
C ILE A 377 -18.49 8.56 -0.22
N ILE A 378 -17.21 8.23 0.06
CA ILE A 378 -16.10 9.19 -0.11
C ILE A 378 -15.95 9.61 -1.57
N ARG A 379 -15.98 8.62 -2.49
CA ARG A 379 -15.88 8.89 -3.93
C ARG A 379 -17.05 9.73 -4.41
N LEU A 380 -18.26 9.47 -3.89
CA LEU A 380 -19.45 10.23 -4.23
C LEU A 380 -19.35 11.69 -3.77
N HIS A 381 -18.99 11.95 -2.51
CA HIS A 381 -18.83 13.32 -2.02
C HIS A 381 -17.78 14.11 -2.83
N PHE A 382 -16.61 13.51 -3.08
CA PHE A 382 -15.57 14.14 -3.88
C PHE A 382 -16.05 14.46 -5.31
N LEU A 383 -16.60 13.46 -6.00
CA LEU A 383 -16.99 13.60 -7.41
C LEU A 383 -18.15 14.57 -7.60
N THR A 384 -19.13 14.56 -6.69
CA THR A 384 -20.27 15.49 -6.72
C THR A 384 -19.80 16.92 -6.49
N SER A 385 -18.99 17.17 -5.45
CA SER A 385 -18.48 18.52 -5.17
C SER A 385 -17.59 19.04 -6.29
N PHE A 386 -16.74 18.18 -6.85
CA PHE A 386 -15.91 18.51 -8.01
C PHE A 386 -16.76 18.90 -9.23
N SER A 387 -17.77 18.10 -9.56
CA SER A 387 -18.66 18.36 -10.70
C SER A 387 -19.41 19.69 -10.56
N ILE A 388 -19.90 20.01 -9.36
CA ILE A 388 -20.57 21.29 -9.08
C ILE A 388 -19.61 22.47 -9.30
N ASN A 389 -18.36 22.36 -8.84
CA ASN A 389 -17.37 23.43 -9.00
C ASN A 389 -17.03 23.68 -10.47
N VAL A 390 -16.79 22.62 -11.24
CA VAL A 390 -16.48 22.71 -12.67
C VAL A 390 -17.66 23.32 -13.45
N THR A 391 -18.86 22.80 -13.25
CA THR A 391 -20.05 23.29 -13.95
C THR A 391 -20.38 24.74 -13.57
N SER A 392 -20.25 25.12 -12.29
CA SER A 392 -20.45 26.50 -11.85
C SER A 392 -19.43 27.46 -12.47
N ALA A 393 -18.16 27.05 -12.57
CA ALA A 393 -17.11 27.87 -13.19
C ALA A 393 -17.36 28.08 -14.69
N LEU A 394 -17.70 27.02 -15.42
CA LEU A 394 -18.04 27.10 -16.85
C LEU A 394 -19.23 28.04 -17.09
N TRP A 395 -20.28 27.91 -16.27
CA TRP A 395 -21.46 28.79 -16.37
C TRP A 395 -21.14 30.26 -16.09
N ILE A 396 -20.30 30.55 -15.09
CA ILE A 396 -19.87 31.92 -14.82
C ILE A 396 -19.17 32.52 -16.03
N ILE A 397 -18.26 31.77 -16.67
CA ILE A 397 -17.55 32.22 -17.88
C ILE A 397 -18.53 32.52 -19.01
N ILE A 398 -19.50 31.63 -19.26
CA ILE A 398 -20.53 31.81 -20.30
C ILE A 398 -21.40 33.04 -20.01
N ALA A 399 -21.90 33.19 -18.78
CA ALA A 399 -22.75 34.31 -18.39
C ALA A 399 -22.03 35.66 -18.45
N LEU A 400 -20.73 35.69 -18.12
CA LEU A 400 -19.90 36.89 -18.27
C LEU A 400 -19.64 37.23 -19.74
N ALA A 401 -19.46 36.23 -20.59
CA ALA A 401 -19.26 36.42 -22.02
C ALA A 401 -20.54 36.94 -22.70
N SER A 402 -21.71 36.40 -22.37
CA SER A 402 -23.00 36.85 -22.92
C SER A 402 -23.37 38.28 -22.48
N ASN A 403 -23.19 38.61 -21.21
CA ASN A 403 -23.50 39.95 -20.71
C ASN A 403 -22.57 41.03 -21.29
N ARG A 404 -21.36 40.68 -21.77
CA ARG A 404 -20.46 41.62 -22.43
C ARG A 404 -20.80 41.81 -23.90
N THR A 405 -21.25 40.76 -24.60
CA THR A 405 -21.76 40.91 -25.97
C THR A 405 -23.03 41.75 -26.03
N ASP A 406 -23.87 41.71 -24.99
CA ASP A 406 -25.08 42.54 -24.92
C ASP A 406 -24.77 44.03 -24.63
N VAL A 407 -23.60 44.33 -24.04
CA VAL A 407 -23.17 45.71 -23.70
C VAL A 407 -22.22 46.31 -24.75
N GLN A 408 -21.51 45.48 -25.53
CA GLN A 408 -20.67 45.90 -26.65
C GLN A 408 -21.22 45.35 -27.97
N THR A 409 -22.08 46.13 -28.63
CA THR A 409 -22.74 45.79 -29.90
C THR A 409 -21.81 45.58 -31.11
N ASP A 410 -20.49 45.76 -30.98
CA ASP A 410 -19.54 45.78 -32.11
C ASP A 410 -18.61 44.55 -32.24
N GLN A 411 -18.66 43.53 -31.36
CA GLN A 411 -17.80 42.34 -31.50
C GLN A 411 -18.49 41.01 -31.16
N SER A 412 -18.23 39.99 -32.01
CA SER A 412 -18.84 38.66 -31.90
C SER A 412 -18.29 37.82 -30.74
N PHE A 413 -19.14 37.00 -30.12
CA PHE A 413 -18.84 36.07 -29.02
C PHE A 413 -17.56 35.22 -29.24
N ASN A 414 -17.33 34.76 -30.47
CA ASN A 414 -16.15 33.96 -30.83
C ASN A 414 -14.83 34.72 -30.75
N GLN A 415 -14.83 36.03 -30.99
CA GLN A 415 -13.63 36.87 -30.91
C GLN A 415 -13.18 37.09 -29.45
N HIS A 416 -14.13 37.21 -28.52
CA HIS A 416 -13.80 37.36 -27.09
C HIS A 416 -13.29 36.08 -26.44
N LEU A 417 -13.89 34.92 -26.77
CA LEU A 417 -13.46 33.62 -26.23
C LEU A 417 -12.01 33.31 -26.64
N ARG A 418 -11.66 33.57 -27.91
CA ARG A 418 -10.31 33.34 -28.45
C ARG A 418 -9.26 34.23 -27.77
N ASN A 419 -9.59 35.49 -27.50
CA ASN A 419 -8.66 36.43 -26.86
C ASN A 419 -8.36 36.08 -25.39
N HIS A 420 -9.27 35.40 -24.69
CA HIS A 420 -9.05 34.97 -23.31
C HIS A 420 -8.28 33.66 -23.20
N ILE A 421 -8.48 32.72 -24.15
CA ILE A 421 -7.72 31.47 -24.23
C ILE A 421 -6.25 31.72 -24.64
N VAL A 422 -5.96 32.81 -25.34
CA VAL A 422 -4.58 33.19 -25.71
C VAL A 422 -3.86 33.98 -24.61
N LYS A 423 -4.61 34.54 -23.64
CA LYS A 423 -4.06 35.33 -22.52
C LYS A 423 -3.85 34.53 -21.22
N HIS A 424 -4.37 33.32 -21.16
CA HIS A 424 -4.11 32.32 -20.10
C HIS A 424 -3.34 31.15 -20.69
#